data_AF-A0A3A8IPB6-F1
#
_entry.id   AF-A0A3A8IPB6-F1
#
_cell.length_a   1.000
_cell.length_b   1.000
_cell.length_c   1.000
_cell.angle_alpha   90.00
_cell.angle_beta   90.00
_cell.angle_gamma   90.00
#
_symmetry.space_group_name_H-M   'P 1'
#
loop_
_entity.id
_entity.type
_entity.pdbx_description
1 polymer ?
#
loop_
_entity_poly.entity_id
_entity_poly.type
_entity_poly.pdbx_seq_one_letter_code
_entity_poly.pdbx_strand_id
1 'polypeptide(L)'
;GNDEVTQLLRSMQRMQAQLQSVMAAQGELARQHDAGSLSYRMDESAFPGDYGRMVHETNALVGSHVQVQNRLIEVMKHYARGDLSVDMDPLPGEKAAITQAMDETKTSLSAINSEIRRLATAAAAGDFSLRGDEDRFAYDFRDMVAGLNRLMQTTDQN
;
A
#
# COMPACT_ATOMS: atom_id res chain seq x y z
N GLY A 1 -15.11 38.28 -42.74
CA GLY A 1 -15.55 39.48 -42.00
C GLY A 1 -16.30 39.10 -40.74
N ASN A 2 -17.63 39.27 -40.71
CA ASN A 2 -18.45 38.97 -39.51
C ASN A 2 -18.60 37.48 -39.18
N ASP A 3 -18.53 36.60 -40.19
CA ASP A 3 -18.73 35.16 -39.99
C ASP A 3 -17.56 34.48 -39.27
N GLU A 4 -16.33 34.86 -39.59
CA GLU A 4 -15.12 34.30 -38.97
C GLU A 4 -15.01 34.66 -37.49
N VAL A 5 -15.33 35.92 -37.14
CA VAL A 5 -15.36 36.38 -35.74
C VAL A 5 -16.47 35.66 -34.95
N THR A 6 -17.65 35.49 -35.56
CA THR A 6 -18.78 34.78 -34.93
C THR A 6 -18.50 33.28 -34.76
N GLN A 7 -17.78 32.66 -35.70
CA GLN A 7 -17.36 31.25 -35.61
C GLN A 7 -16.27 31.04 -34.56
N LEU A 8 -15.33 31.99 -34.44
CA LEU A 8 -14.29 31.97 -33.41
C LEU A 8 -14.91 32.11 -32.01
N LEU A 9 -15.80 33.08 -31.79
CA LEU A 9 -16.46 33.29 -30.50
C LEU A 9 -17.26 32.06 -30.05
N ARG A 10 -18.02 31.43 -30.95
CA ARG A 10 -18.75 30.19 -30.65
C ARG A 10 -17.81 29.03 -30.30
N SER A 11 -16.65 28.97 -30.94
CA SER A 11 -15.65 27.93 -30.66
C SER A 11 -14.97 28.16 -29.31
N MET A 12 -14.66 29.42 -28.94
CA MET A 12 -14.14 29.76 -27.61
C MET A 12 -15.16 29.49 -26.51
N GLN A 13 -16.44 29.80 -26.72
CA GLN A 13 -17.51 29.49 -25.76
C GLN A 13 -17.63 27.98 -25.51
N ARG A 14 -17.57 27.16 -26.57
CA ARG A 14 -17.56 25.69 -26.42
C ARG A 14 -16.33 25.19 -25.67
N MET A 15 -15.15 25.75 -25.97
CA MET A 15 -13.90 25.43 -25.28
C MET A 15 -13.99 25.75 -23.78
N GLN A 16 -14.51 26.94 -23.43
CA GLN A 16 -14.72 27.36 -22.05
C GLN A 16 -15.69 26.43 -21.31
N ALA A 17 -16.82 26.09 -21.93
CA ALA A 17 -17.80 25.18 -21.33
C ALA A 17 -17.20 23.78 -21.08
N GLN A 18 -16.41 23.27 -22.02
CA GLN A 18 -15.78 21.96 -21.88
C GLN A 18 -14.70 21.95 -20.79
N LEU A 19 -13.90 23.01 -20.68
CA LEU A 19 -12.93 23.18 -19.59
C LEU A 19 -13.62 23.22 -18.22
N GLN A 20 -14.69 24.00 -18.09
CA GLN A 20 -15.48 24.06 -16.86
C GLN A 20 -16.06 22.69 -16.48
N SER A 21 -16.53 21.93 -17.47
CA SER A 21 -17.03 20.57 -17.25
C SER A 21 -15.94 19.63 -16.72
N VAL A 22 -14.73 19.66 -17.31
CA VAL A 22 -13.61 18.82 -16.82
C VAL A 22 -13.22 19.22 -15.41
N MET A 23 -13.12 20.52 -15.12
CA MET A 23 -12.79 21.00 -13.76
C MET A 23 -13.83 20.53 -12.74
N ALA A 24 -15.11 20.55 -13.09
CA ALA A 24 -16.17 20.05 -12.22
C ALA A 24 -16.04 18.54 -11.97
N ALA A 25 -15.77 17.75 -13.02
CA ALA A 25 -15.56 16.30 -12.90
C ALA A 25 -14.30 15.96 -12.07
N GLN A 26 -13.21 16.70 -12.24
CA GLN A 26 -12.01 16.54 -11.41
C GLN A 26 -12.28 16.92 -9.95
N GLY A 27 -13.08 17.95 -9.70
CA GLY A 27 -13.51 18.33 -8.35
C GLY A 27 -14.37 17.25 -7.69
N GLU A 28 -15.23 16.57 -8.45
CA GLU A 28 -15.97 15.41 -7.95
C GLU A 28 -15.05 14.22 -7.66
N LEU A 29 -14.10 13.92 -8.57
CA LEU A 29 -13.10 12.88 -8.37
C LEU A 29 -12.34 13.09 -7.05
N ALA A 30 -11.86 14.31 -6.80
CA ALA A 30 -11.18 14.65 -5.55
C ALA A 30 -12.09 14.41 -4.33
N ARG A 31 -13.32 14.94 -4.33
CA ARG A 31 -14.27 14.75 -3.22
C ARG A 31 -14.58 13.29 -2.94
N GLN A 32 -14.74 12.47 -3.98
CA GLN A 32 -15.00 11.04 -3.84
C GLN A 32 -13.80 10.31 -3.22
N HIS A 33 -12.58 10.61 -3.65
CA HIS A 33 -11.37 9.99 -3.10
C HIS A 33 -11.10 10.43 -1.66
N ASP A 34 -11.30 11.72 -1.35
CA ASP A 34 -11.20 12.23 0.02
C ASP A 34 -12.24 11.58 0.96
N ALA A 35 -13.42 11.23 0.43
CA ALA A 35 -14.45 10.49 1.15
C ALA A 35 -14.18 8.96 1.23
N GLY A 36 -13.06 8.48 0.69
CA GLY A 36 -12.66 7.07 0.72
C GLY A 36 -13.18 6.21 -0.44
N SER A 37 -13.87 6.80 -1.43
CA SER A 37 -14.34 6.11 -2.64
C SER A 37 -13.21 6.01 -3.68
N LEU A 38 -12.17 5.22 -3.35
CA LEU A 38 -10.95 5.11 -4.17
C LEU A 38 -11.19 4.47 -5.56
N SER A 39 -12.33 3.79 -5.75
CA SER A 39 -12.73 3.20 -7.03
C SER A 39 -13.42 4.19 -7.97
N TYR A 40 -13.86 5.36 -7.47
CA TYR A 40 -14.56 6.34 -8.29
C TYR A 40 -13.67 6.88 -9.42
N ARG A 41 -14.22 6.96 -10.61
CA ARG A 41 -13.56 7.51 -11.82
C ARG A 41 -14.50 8.48 -12.51
N MET A 42 -13.93 9.44 -13.21
CA MET A 42 -14.69 10.35 -14.06
C MET A 42 -15.25 9.57 -15.26
N ASP A 43 -16.45 9.92 -15.72
CA ASP A 43 -17.03 9.38 -16.96
C ASP A 43 -16.33 9.99 -18.18
N GLU A 44 -15.42 9.23 -18.79
CA GLU A 44 -14.67 9.64 -19.97
C GLU A 44 -15.57 9.89 -21.19
N SER A 45 -16.69 9.15 -21.30
CA SER A 45 -17.57 9.24 -22.47
C SER A 45 -18.32 10.58 -22.57
N ALA A 46 -18.40 11.32 -21.46
CA ALA A 46 -18.98 12.65 -21.39
C ALA A 46 -18.09 13.75 -22.01
N PHE A 47 -16.85 13.44 -22.39
CA PHE A 47 -15.86 14.42 -22.85
C PHE A 47 -15.33 14.05 -24.24
N PRO A 48 -15.71 14.78 -25.31
CA PRO A 48 -15.20 14.50 -26.64
C PRO A 48 -13.76 15.03 -26.84
N GLY A 49 -13.02 14.37 -27.73
CA GLY A 49 -11.71 14.82 -28.20
C GLY A 49 -10.65 14.88 -27.11
N ASP A 50 -9.81 15.92 -27.13
CA ASP A 50 -8.66 16.05 -26.21
C ASP A 50 -9.06 16.11 -24.73
N TYR A 51 -10.28 16.55 -24.42
CA TYR A 51 -10.79 16.57 -23.05
C TYR A 51 -11.09 15.17 -22.53
N GLY A 52 -11.61 14.28 -23.38
CA GLY A 52 -11.77 12.86 -23.06
C GLY A 52 -10.43 12.21 -22.78
N ARG A 53 -9.42 12.48 -23.63
CA ARG A 53 -8.05 12.00 -23.38
C ARG A 53 -7.50 12.48 -22.03
N MET A 54 -7.69 13.74 -21.67
CA MET A 54 -7.24 14.26 -20.37
C MET A 54 -7.95 13.57 -19.20
N VAL A 55 -9.25 13.30 -19.32
CA VAL A 55 -10.03 12.54 -18.32
C VAL A 55 -9.53 11.11 -18.21
N HIS A 56 -9.27 10.45 -19.35
CA HIS A 56 -8.68 9.11 -19.42
C HIS A 56 -7.34 9.03 -18.69
N GLU A 57 -6.42 9.95 -19.01
CA GLU A 57 -5.08 10.00 -18.42
C GLU A 57 -5.14 10.26 -16.91
N THR A 58 -6.05 11.12 -16.46
CA THR A 58 -6.29 11.36 -15.02
C THR A 58 -6.80 10.10 -14.34
N ASN A 59 -7.78 9.41 -14.93
CA ASN A 59 -8.30 8.14 -14.41
C ASN A 59 -7.23 7.06 -14.34
N ALA A 60 -6.36 6.97 -15.36
CA ALA A 60 -5.25 6.01 -15.42
C ALA A 60 -4.20 6.30 -14.34
N LEU A 61 -3.83 7.57 -14.14
CA LEU A 61 -2.89 7.99 -13.10
C LEU A 61 -3.41 7.60 -11.71
N VAL A 62 -4.64 7.98 -11.38
CA VAL A 62 -5.29 7.62 -10.11
C VAL A 62 -5.40 6.10 -9.96
N GLY A 63 -5.78 5.41 -11.04
CA GLY A 63 -5.83 3.95 -11.10
C GLY A 63 -4.51 3.28 -10.71
N SER A 64 -3.39 3.77 -11.24
CA SER A 64 -2.06 3.25 -10.92
C SER A 64 -1.72 3.38 -9.43
N HIS A 65 -2.07 4.49 -8.79
CA HIS A 65 -1.84 4.68 -7.36
C HIS A 65 -2.73 3.76 -6.50
N VAL A 66 -4.01 3.66 -6.84
CA VAL A 66 -4.96 2.78 -6.13
C VAL A 66 -4.56 1.30 -6.26
N GLN A 67 -4.02 0.89 -7.41
CA GLN A 67 -3.53 -0.48 -7.60
C GLN A 67 -2.38 -0.82 -6.63
N VAL A 68 -1.42 0.08 -6.46
CA VAL A 68 -0.31 -0.11 -5.50
C VAL A 68 -0.85 -0.18 -4.07
N GLN A 69 -1.80 0.68 -3.69
CA GLN A 69 -2.42 0.64 -2.36
C GLN A 69 -3.15 -0.68 -2.12
N ASN A 70 -3.91 -1.17 -3.10
CA ASN A 70 -4.61 -2.45 -2.99
C ASN A 70 -3.63 -3.62 -2.84
N ARG A 71 -2.53 -3.62 -3.61
CA ARG A 71 -1.49 -4.64 -3.50
C ARG A 71 -0.84 -4.64 -2.12
N LEU A 72 -0.55 -3.45 -1.58
CA LEU A 72 -0.01 -3.31 -0.22
C LEU A 72 -0.97 -3.91 0.82
N ILE A 73 -2.26 -3.59 0.74
CA ILE A 73 -3.31 -4.12 1.63
C ILE A 73 -3.39 -5.66 1.52
N GLU A 74 -3.30 -6.21 0.32
CA GLU A 74 -3.31 -7.64 0.09
C GLU A 74 -2.13 -8.32 0.81
N VAL A 75 -0.89 -7.87 0.55
CA VAL A 75 0.31 -8.46 1.16
C VAL A 75 0.30 -8.31 2.68
N MET A 76 -0.09 -7.15 3.21
CA MET A 76 -0.22 -6.95 4.66
C MET A 76 -1.23 -7.90 5.29
N LYS A 77 -2.33 -8.25 4.60
CA LYS A 77 -3.31 -9.24 5.09
C LYS A 77 -2.74 -10.65 5.17
N HIS A 78 -1.77 -11.01 4.33
CA HIS A 78 -1.04 -12.28 4.46
C HIS A 78 -0.12 -12.24 5.69
N TYR A 79 0.67 -11.16 5.82
CA TYR A 79 1.62 -11.01 6.92
C TYR A 79 0.93 -11.00 8.29
N ALA A 80 -0.21 -10.32 8.41
CA ALA A 80 -1.01 -10.27 9.64
C ALA A 80 -1.52 -11.65 10.09
N ARG A 81 -1.56 -12.65 9.20
CA ARG A 81 -1.95 -14.04 9.51
C ARG A 81 -0.75 -14.97 9.66
N GLY A 82 0.46 -14.43 9.62
CA GLY A 82 1.71 -15.19 9.66
C GLY A 82 2.08 -15.89 8.34
N ASP A 83 1.35 -15.63 7.26
CA ASP A 83 1.70 -16.11 5.93
C ASP A 83 2.68 -15.13 5.28
N LEU A 84 3.97 -15.48 5.29
CA LEU A 84 5.05 -14.68 4.70
C LEU A 84 5.46 -15.20 3.32
N SER A 85 4.68 -16.09 2.69
CA SER A 85 5.00 -16.66 1.39
C SER A 85 4.85 -15.68 0.22
N VAL A 86 4.06 -14.61 0.42
CA VAL A 86 3.80 -13.59 -0.59
C VAL A 86 4.79 -12.43 -0.47
N ASP A 87 5.39 -12.05 -1.57
CA ASP A 87 6.26 -10.86 -1.67
C ASP A 87 5.49 -9.66 -2.19
N MET A 88 5.94 -8.47 -1.80
CA MET A 88 5.52 -7.24 -2.46
C MET A 88 6.14 -7.17 -3.84
N ASP A 89 5.39 -6.66 -4.82
CA ASP A 89 5.89 -6.53 -6.18
C ASP A 89 7.09 -5.56 -6.23
N PRO A 90 8.09 -5.81 -7.08
CA PRO A 90 9.18 -4.86 -7.28
C PRO A 90 8.66 -3.62 -7.98
N LEU A 91 8.63 -2.49 -7.27
CA LEU A 91 8.15 -1.22 -7.81
C LEU A 91 9.33 -0.34 -8.28
N PRO A 92 9.20 0.39 -9.41
CA PRO A 92 10.28 1.19 -9.96
C PRO A 92 10.41 2.57 -9.30
N GLY A 93 11.59 3.17 -9.42
CA GLY A 93 11.86 4.56 -9.02
C GLY A 93 11.57 4.81 -7.54
N GLU A 94 10.94 5.94 -7.22
CA GLU A 94 10.60 6.29 -5.83
C GLU A 94 9.66 5.30 -5.16
N LYS A 95 8.83 4.58 -5.94
CA LYS A 95 7.94 3.55 -5.40
C LYS A 95 8.71 2.34 -4.84
N ALA A 96 9.99 2.14 -5.20
CA ALA A 96 10.83 1.06 -4.68
C ALA A 96 10.95 1.08 -3.14
N ALA A 97 10.84 2.27 -2.52
CA ALA A 97 10.85 2.39 -1.06
C ALA A 97 9.68 1.63 -0.39
N ILE A 98 8.55 1.47 -1.08
CA ILE A 98 7.41 0.68 -0.59
C ILE A 98 7.78 -0.81 -0.58
N THR A 99 8.37 -1.32 -1.66
CA THR A 99 8.85 -2.71 -1.74
C THR A 99 9.87 -2.98 -0.64
N GLN A 100 10.87 -2.10 -0.50
CA GLN A 100 11.91 -2.24 0.53
C GLN A 100 11.31 -2.29 1.95
N ALA A 101 10.38 -1.39 2.28
CA ALA A 101 9.75 -1.38 3.60
C ALA A 101 8.98 -2.68 3.89
N MET A 102 8.32 -3.25 2.88
CA MET A 102 7.63 -4.54 3.00
C MET A 102 8.60 -5.70 3.19
N ASP A 103 9.73 -5.69 2.48
CA ASP A 103 10.78 -6.71 2.61
C ASP A 103 11.46 -6.66 3.99
N GLU A 104 11.71 -5.47 4.52
CA GLU A 104 12.22 -5.27 5.89
C GLU A 104 11.22 -5.77 6.94
N THR A 105 9.93 -5.49 6.73
CA THR A 105 8.85 -6.00 7.58
C THR A 105 8.79 -7.52 7.55
N LYS A 106 8.83 -8.13 6.36
CA LYS A 106 8.83 -9.59 6.18
C LYS A 106 10.04 -10.23 6.84
N THR A 107 11.23 -9.65 6.64
CA THR A 107 12.48 -10.12 7.25
C THR A 107 12.38 -10.11 8.77
N SER A 108 11.87 -9.02 9.34
CA SER A 108 11.69 -8.86 10.80
C SER A 108 10.70 -9.88 11.36
N LEU A 109 9.54 -10.06 10.72
CA LEU A 109 8.53 -11.05 11.09
C LEU A 109 9.06 -12.49 10.95
N SER A 110 9.84 -12.77 9.91
CA SER A 110 10.47 -14.08 9.71
C SER A 110 11.49 -14.39 10.80
N ALA A 111 12.31 -13.40 11.18
CA ALA A 111 13.33 -13.55 12.21
C ALA A 111 12.72 -13.89 13.57
N ILE A 112 11.68 -13.16 14.00
CA ILE A 112 11.03 -13.43 15.29
C ILE A 112 10.28 -14.78 15.28
N ASN A 113 9.60 -15.12 14.18
CA ASN A 113 8.95 -16.42 14.02
C ASN A 113 9.96 -17.57 14.08
N SER A 114 11.12 -17.42 13.43
CA SER A 114 12.19 -18.41 13.47
C SER A 114 12.72 -18.58 14.90
N GLU A 115 12.89 -17.48 15.63
CA GLU A 115 13.43 -17.52 16.99
C GLU A 115 12.46 -18.19 17.97
N ILE A 116 11.17 -17.82 17.90
CA ILE A 116 10.12 -18.46 18.70
C ILE A 116 10.08 -19.97 18.41
N ARG A 117 10.11 -20.38 17.14
CA ARG A 117 10.11 -21.80 16.76
C ARG A 117 11.33 -22.52 17.30
N ARG A 118 12.53 -21.92 17.19
CA ARG A 118 13.78 -22.51 17.68
C ARG A 118 13.70 -22.81 19.18
N LEU A 119 13.28 -21.83 19.98
CA LEU A 119 13.15 -21.99 21.42
C LEU A 119 12.04 -22.98 21.80
N ALA A 120 10.89 -22.91 21.14
CA ALA A 120 9.79 -23.84 21.39
C ALA A 120 10.15 -25.30 21.04
N THR A 121 10.88 -25.53 19.94
CA THR A 121 11.36 -26.86 19.56
C THR A 121 12.37 -27.40 20.57
N ALA A 122 13.30 -26.56 21.06
CA ALA A 122 14.24 -26.96 22.10
C ALA A 122 13.53 -27.35 23.40
N ALA A 123 12.59 -26.51 23.86
CA ALA A 123 11.76 -26.79 25.03
C ALA A 123 10.98 -28.11 24.88
N ALA A 124 10.38 -28.34 23.71
CA ALA A 124 9.64 -29.58 23.43
C ALA A 124 10.55 -30.83 23.42
N ALA A 125 11.84 -30.66 23.12
CA ALA A 125 12.85 -31.71 23.22
C ALA A 125 13.46 -31.83 24.63
N GLY A 126 13.00 -31.02 25.60
CA GLY A 126 13.50 -30.99 26.97
C GLY A 126 14.76 -30.15 27.18
N ASP A 127 15.22 -29.42 26.16
CA ASP A 127 16.36 -28.51 26.26
C ASP A 127 15.88 -27.11 26.66
N PHE A 128 15.84 -26.88 27.98
CA PHE A 128 15.50 -25.57 28.56
C PHE A 128 16.73 -24.67 28.75
N SER A 129 17.91 -25.06 28.26
CA SER A 129 19.13 -24.27 28.40
C SER A 129 19.26 -23.17 27.34
N LEU A 130 18.61 -23.33 26.18
CA LEU A 130 18.69 -22.36 25.09
C LEU A 130 18.01 -21.03 25.44
N ARG A 131 18.67 -19.93 25.06
CA ARG A 131 18.15 -18.58 25.17
C ARG A 131 18.08 -17.92 23.80
N GLY A 132 17.11 -17.03 23.65
CA GLY A 132 17.03 -16.14 22.51
C GLY A 132 17.83 -14.87 22.72
N ASP A 133 18.31 -14.33 21.61
CA ASP A 133 19.07 -13.09 21.57
C ASP A 133 18.12 -11.89 21.60
N GLU A 134 17.96 -11.29 22.79
CA GLU A 134 17.07 -10.14 23.00
C GLU A 134 17.54 -8.89 22.25
N ASP A 135 18.85 -8.68 22.11
CA ASP A 135 19.42 -7.46 21.54
C ASP A 135 19.30 -7.41 20.01
N ARG A 136 19.02 -8.56 19.39
CA ARG A 136 18.68 -8.65 17.96
C ARG A 136 17.31 -8.06 17.62
N PHE A 137 16.42 -7.93 18.59
CA PHE A 137 15.05 -7.46 18.38
C PHE A 137 14.80 -6.12 19.09
N ALA A 138 13.78 -5.40 18.64
CA ALA A 138 13.40 -4.10 19.21
C ALA A 138 11.95 -4.12 19.69
N TYR A 139 11.64 -3.27 20.67
CA TYR A 139 10.29 -3.07 21.22
C TYR A 139 9.62 -4.39 21.62
N ASP A 140 8.36 -4.60 21.25
CA ASP A 140 7.58 -5.78 21.63
C ASP A 140 8.23 -7.11 21.20
N PHE A 141 9.00 -7.13 20.11
CA PHE A 141 9.71 -8.35 19.69
C PHE A 141 10.82 -8.72 20.67
N ARG A 142 11.52 -7.72 21.23
CA ARG A 142 12.48 -7.92 22.30
C ARG A 142 11.81 -8.43 23.57
N ASP A 143 10.70 -7.81 23.96
CA ASP A 143 9.97 -8.20 25.17
C ASP A 143 9.40 -9.62 25.08
N MET A 144 8.96 -10.04 23.88
CA MET A 144 8.56 -11.43 23.61
C MET A 144 9.72 -12.41 23.81
N VAL A 145 10.91 -12.14 23.25
CA VAL A 145 12.10 -13.00 23.43
C VAL A 145 12.53 -13.04 24.89
N ALA A 146 12.55 -11.89 25.58
CA ALA A 146 12.84 -11.82 27.00
C ALA A 146 11.83 -12.63 27.84
N GLY A 147 10.56 -12.60 27.46
CA GLY A 147 9.51 -13.42 28.07
C GLY A 147 9.77 -14.92 27.91
N LEU A 148 10.13 -15.36 26.70
CA LEU A 148 10.48 -16.75 26.43
C LEU A 148 11.71 -17.18 27.22
N ASN A 149 12.74 -16.34 27.31
CA ASN A 149 13.94 -16.60 28.13
C ASN A 149 13.59 -16.86 29.60
N ARG A 150 12.70 -16.05 30.18
CA ARG A 150 12.24 -16.24 31.58
C ARG A 150 11.44 -17.53 31.78
N LEU A 151 10.58 -17.88 30.82
CA LEU A 151 9.82 -19.14 30.87
C LEU A 151 10.77 -20.35 30.86
N MET A 152 11.74 -20.36 29.94
CA MET A 152 12.75 -21.43 29.85
C MET A 152 13.56 -21.56 31.14
N GLN A 153 13.99 -20.43 31.72
CA GLN A 153 14.74 -20.42 32.98
C GLN A 153 13.95 -21.01 34.14
N THR A 154 12.65 -20.74 34.22
CA THR A 154 11.81 -21.22 35.33
C THR A 154 11.64 -22.75 35.27
N THR A 155 11.53 -23.32 34.07
CA THR A 155 11.39 -24.77 33.88
C THR A 155 12.70 -25.52 34.08
N ASP A 156 13.85 -24.94 33.71
CA ASP A 156 15.18 -25.52 33.94
C ASP A 156 15.55 -25.64 35.43
N GLN A 157 14.95 -24.80 36.28
CA GLN A 157 15.18 -24.78 37.72
C GLN A 157 14.24 -25.67 38.54
N ASN A 158 13.24 -26.29 37.91
CA ASN A 158 12.29 -27.23 38.53
C ASN A 158 12.61 -28.67 38.17
#